data_AF-A0A0G1JWB4-F1
#
_entry.id   AF-A0A0G1JWB4-F1
#
_cell.length_a   1.000
_cell.length_b   1.000
_cell.length_c   1.000
_cell.angle_alpha   90.00
_cell.angle_beta   90.00
_cell.angle_gamma   90.00
#
_symmetry.space_group_name_H-M   'P 1'
#
loop_
_entity.id
_entity.type
_entity.pdbx_description
1 polymer ?
#
loop_
_entity_poly.entity_id
_entity_poly.type
_entity_poly.pdbx_seq_one_letter_code
_entity_poly.pdbx_strand_id
1 'polypeptide(L)'
;MTAGVLKARGRYILFSDLDQATPINQLEKLYPYFDKGYEVIIGSRNNERKGAPILRQAMAKGFMFLRNLILNLDIRDTQCGFKLFEKRAA
;
A
#
# COMPACT_ATOMS: atom_id res chain seq x y z
N MET A 1 -7.14 11.86 -7.08
CA MET A 1 -5.94 11.38 -6.35
C MET A 1 -4.71 12.25 -6.66
N THR A 2 -4.26 12.34 -7.91
CA THR A 2 -3.03 13.04 -8.33
C THR A 2 -2.95 14.51 -7.92
N ALA A 3 -4.04 15.27 -8.08
CA ALA A 3 -4.07 16.68 -7.69
C ALA A 3 -3.81 16.92 -6.19
N GLY A 4 -4.18 15.97 -5.32
CA GLY A 4 -3.91 16.05 -3.88
C GLY A 4 -2.43 15.85 -3.56
N VAL A 5 -1.81 14.84 -4.19
CA VAL A 5 -0.38 14.56 -4.06
C VAL A 5 0.46 15.75 -4.55
N LEU A 6 0.14 16.30 -5.72
CA LEU A 6 0.85 17.45 -6.30
C LEU A 6 0.76 18.73 -5.44
N LYS A 7 -0.35 18.92 -4.72
CA LYS A 7 -0.54 20.06 -3.82
C LYS A 7 0.06 19.86 -2.42
N ALA A 8 0.43 18.64 -2.05
CA ALA A 8 0.96 18.35 -0.72
C ALA A 8 2.29 19.08 -0.48
N ARG A 9 2.47 19.63 0.73
CA ARG A 9 3.66 20.42 1.12
C ARG A 9 4.54 19.72 2.16
N GLY A 10 4.05 18.64 2.77
CA GLY A 10 4.82 17.87 3.74
C GLY A 10 6.01 17.16 3.11
N ARG A 11 7.03 16.87 3.93
CA ARG A 11 8.17 16.03 3.53
C ARG A 11 7.71 14.60 3.17
N TYR A 12 6.76 14.09 3.94
CA TYR A 12 6.10 12.81 3.73
C TYR A 12 4.65 13.02 3.32
N ILE A 13 4.16 12.21 2.39
CA ILE A 13 2.80 12.22 1.89
C ILE A 13 2.15 10.88 2.23
N LEU A 14 1.11 10.92 3.06
CA LEU A 14 0.24 9.78 3.30
C LEU A 14 -0.88 9.78 2.28
N PHE A 15 -0.97 8.72 1.49
CA PHE A 15 -2.16 8.36 0.75
C PHE A 15 -2.99 7.40 1.61
N SER A 16 -4.28 7.71 1.77
CA SER A 16 -5.26 6.90 2.50
C SER A 16 -6.61 7.01 1.80
N ASP A 17 -7.35 5.91 1.77
CA ASP A 17 -8.76 5.91 1.39
C ASP A 17 -9.60 6.67 2.45
N LEU A 18 -10.65 7.36 2.01
CA LEU A 18 -11.52 8.15 2.89
C LEU A 18 -12.35 7.28 3.83
N ASP A 19 -12.58 6.01 3.46
CA ASP A 19 -13.35 5.05 4.24
C ASP A 19 -12.67 4.61 5.55
N GLN A 20 -11.42 5.05 5.78
CA GLN A 20 -10.58 4.66 6.92
C GLN A 20 -10.54 3.15 7.12
N ALA A 21 -10.59 2.35 6.04
CA ALA A 21 -10.42 0.90 6.13
C ALA A 21 -9.08 0.53 6.82
N THR A 22 -8.10 1.42 6.76
CA THR A 22 -6.91 1.43 7.60
C THR A 22 -6.95 2.67 8.51
N PRO A 23 -7.05 2.53 9.84
CA PRO A 23 -7.09 3.67 10.74
C PRO A 23 -5.77 4.48 10.68
N ILE A 24 -5.86 5.80 10.85
CA ILE A 24 -4.70 6.69 10.73
C ILE A 24 -3.57 6.37 11.73
N ASN A 25 -3.88 5.74 12.87
CA ASN A 25 -2.88 5.28 13.85
C ASN A 25 -1.90 4.23 13.29
N GLN A 26 -2.22 3.58 12.17
CA GLN A 26 -1.28 2.68 11.49
C GLN A 26 -0.10 3.44 10.87
N LEU A 27 -0.19 4.77 10.75
CA LEU A 27 0.92 5.63 10.32
C LEU A 27 2.16 5.45 11.20
N GLU A 28 1.99 5.24 12.50
CA GLU A 28 3.08 5.02 13.46
C GLU A 28 3.90 3.76 13.14
N LYS A 29 3.30 2.79 12.45
CA LYS A 29 4.00 1.58 12.00
C LYS A 29 4.79 1.80 10.72
N LEU A 30 4.42 2.78 9.89
CA LEU A 30 5.09 3.08 8.62
C LEU A 30 6.31 3.99 8.84
N TYR A 31 6.22 4.93 9.77
CA TYR A 31 7.24 5.96 10.00
C TYR A 31 8.67 5.41 10.24
N PRO A 32 8.87 4.36 11.07
CA PRO A 32 10.20 3.82 11.38
C PRO A 32 10.95 3.21 10.18
N TYR A 33 10.26 2.99 9.05
CA TYR A 33 10.90 2.48 7.84
C TYR A 33 11.64 3.59 7.08
N PHE A 34 11.32 4.86 7.29
CA PHE A 34 12.14 5.95 6.74
C PHE A 34 13.53 5.97 7.36
N ASP A 35 13.66 5.65 8.65
CA ASP A 35 14.95 5.56 9.34
C ASP A 35 15.81 4.41 8.80
N LYS A 36 15.19 3.43 8.12
CA LYS A 36 15.86 2.32 7.44
C LYS A 36 16.21 2.65 5.97
N GLY A 37 15.93 3.88 5.52
CA GLY A 37 16.23 4.34 4.16
C GLY A 37 15.19 4.00 3.10
N TYR A 38 14.00 3.51 3.47
CA TYR A 38 12.93 3.28 2.50
C TYR A 38 12.23 4.58 2.12
N GLU A 39 12.01 4.81 0.83
CA GLU A 39 11.40 6.06 0.32
C GLU A 39 9.88 5.93 0.09
N VAL A 40 9.41 4.70 -0.10
CA VAL A 40 8.00 4.36 -0.32
C VAL A 40 7.67 3.16 0.55
N ILE A 41 6.63 3.30 1.38
CA ILE A 41 6.16 2.27 2.29
C ILE A 41 4.68 2.04 2.01
N ILE A 42 4.35 0.79 1.70
CA ILE A 42 2.97 0.37 1.38
C ILE A 42 2.47 -0.47 2.56
N GLY A 43 1.39 -0.03 3.18
CA GLY A 43 0.68 -0.86 4.16
C GLY A 43 0.14 -2.11 3.47
N SER A 44 0.06 -3.23 4.19
CA SER A 44 -0.50 -4.47 3.66
C SER A 44 -1.76 -4.83 4.43
N ARG A 45 -2.87 -5.10 3.74
CA ARG A 45 -4.06 -5.66 4.37
C ARG A 45 -3.96 -7.17 4.32
N ASN A 46 -4.22 -7.83 5.44
CA ASN A 46 -4.37 -9.29 5.41
C ASN A 46 -5.70 -9.60 4.72
N ASN A 47 -5.63 -9.90 3.43
CA ASN A 47 -6.79 -9.98 2.54
C ASN A 47 -7.56 -11.31 2.67
N GLU A 48 -7.40 -12.00 3.80
CA GLU A 48 -8.18 -13.19 4.15
C GLU A 48 -9.60 -12.79 4.53
N ARG A 49 -10.41 -12.46 3.51
CA ARG A 49 -11.87 -12.45 3.66
C ARG A 49 -12.35 -13.88 3.89
N LYS A 50 -12.50 -14.26 5.16
CA LYS A 50 -13.15 -15.51 5.58
C LYS A 50 -14.53 -15.59 4.91
N GLY A 51 -14.77 -16.64 4.12
CA GLY A 51 -16.03 -16.86 3.39
C GLY A 51 -16.04 -16.43 1.91
N ALA A 52 -14.93 -15.91 1.36
CA ALA A 52 -14.87 -15.65 -0.09
C ALA A 52 -14.82 -16.97 -0.90
N PRO A 53 -15.49 -17.08 -2.06
CA PRO A 53 -15.43 -18.26 -2.93
C PRO A 53 -14.00 -18.66 -3.27
N ILE A 54 -13.70 -19.96 -3.26
CA ILE A 54 -12.37 -20.52 -3.52
C ILE A 54 -11.81 -20.01 -4.85
N LEU A 55 -12.64 -19.92 -5.89
CA LEU A 55 -12.25 -19.39 -7.20
C LEU A 55 -11.80 -17.92 -7.13
N ARG A 56 -12.47 -17.10 -6.33
CA ARG A 56 -12.09 -15.69 -6.14
C ARG A 56 -10.76 -15.56 -5.41
N GLN A 57 -10.48 -16.44 -4.45
CA GLN A 57 -9.19 -16.50 -3.76
C GLN A 57 -8.07 -16.95 -4.71
N ALA A 58 -8.33 -17.96 -5.55
CA ALA A 58 -7.39 -18.45 -6.55
C ALA A 58 -7.03 -17.36 -7.58
N MET A 59 -8.02 -16.62 -8.09
CA MET A 59 -7.78 -15.50 -9.00
C MET A 59 -6.95 -14.38 -8.36
N ALA A 60 -7.25 -14.01 -7.11
CA ALA A 60 -6.48 -13.00 -6.39
C ALA A 60 -5.01 -13.42 -6.20
N LYS A 61 -4.78 -14.69 -5.82
CA LYS A 61 -3.42 -15.24 -5.69
C LYS A 61 -2.70 -15.33 -7.03
N GLY A 62 -3.37 -15.77 -8.09
CA GLY A 62 -2.82 -15.84 -9.44
C GLY A 62 -2.41 -14.47 -9.98
N PHE A 63 -3.23 -13.44 -9.76
CA PHE A 63 -2.90 -12.08 -10.15
C PHE A 63 -1.69 -11.53 -9.38
N MET A 64 -1.62 -11.75 -8.06
CA MET A 64 -0.46 -11.34 -7.26
C MET A 64 0.83 -12.04 -7.72
N PHE A 65 0.75 -13.34 -8.02
CA PHE A 65 1.89 -14.11 -8.54
C PHE A 65 2.37 -13.58 -9.89
N LEU A 66 1.45 -13.41 -10.85
CA LEU A 66 1.79 -12.93 -12.19
C LEU A 66 2.35 -11.51 -12.15
N ARG A 67 1.77 -10.63 -11.34
CA ARG A 67 2.29 -9.27 -11.10
C ARG A 67 3.73 -9.32 -10.57
N ASN A 68 3.99 -10.12 -9.54
CA ASN A 68 5.31 -10.20 -8.95
C ASN A 68 6.34 -10.77 -9.94
N LEU A 69 5.93 -11.72 -10.80
CA LEU A 69 6.78 -12.28 -11.86
C LEU A 69 7.11 -11.24 -12.94
N ILE A 70 6.12 -10.48 -13.41
CA ILE A 70 6.30 -9.50 -14.49
C ILE A 70 7.08 -8.26 -14.01
N LEU A 71 6.74 -7.75 -12.82
CA LEU A 71 7.31 -6.50 -12.30
C LEU A 71 8.58 -6.73 -11.46
N ASN A 72 8.93 -7.98 -11.15
CA ASN A 72 10.01 -8.35 -10.24
C ASN A 72 9.93 -7.62 -8.88
N LEU A 73 8.71 -7.41 -8.38
CA LEU A 73 8.44 -6.73 -7.12
C LEU A 73 8.09 -7.77 -6.06
N ASP A 74 8.89 -7.87 -5.00
CA ASP A 74 8.56 -8.67 -3.81
C ASP A 74 7.63 -7.90 -2.84
N ILE A 75 6.50 -7.42 -3.36
CA ILE A 75 5.50 -6.69 -2.58
C ILE A 75 4.23 -7.53 -2.53
N ARG A 76 3.76 -7.88 -1.33
CA ARG A 76 2.54 -8.69 -1.16
C ARG A 76 1.29 -7.94 -1.63
N ASP A 77 1.08 -6.72 -1.15
CA ASP A 77 -0.13 -5.93 -1.42
C ASP A 77 0.19 -4.56 -2.01
N THR A 78 0.28 -4.47 -3.33
CA THR A 78 0.45 -3.18 -4.03
C THR A 78 -0.84 -2.36 -4.11
N GLN A 79 -1.99 -2.96 -3.79
CA GLN A 79 -3.33 -2.40 -3.99
C GLN A 79 -3.92 -1.81 -2.69
N CYS A 80 -3.17 -1.81 -1.61
CA CYS A 80 -3.56 -1.13 -0.39
C CYS A 80 -3.60 0.38 -0.61
N GLY A 81 -4.72 1.01 -0.25
CA GLY A 81 -4.88 2.46 -0.32
C GLY A 81 -4.15 3.22 0.79
N PHE A 82 -3.42 2.55 1.69
CA PHE A 82 -2.67 3.16 2.78
C PHE A 82 -1.16 3.11 2.47
N LYS A 83 -0.60 4.21 1.96
CA LYS A 83 0.79 4.30 1.49
C LYS A 83 1.43 5.59 1.98
N LEU A 84 2.66 5.50 2.47
CA LEU A 84 3.42 6.66 2.93
C LEU A 84 4.70 6.75 2.11
N PHE A 85 4.97 7.92 1.52
CA PHE A 85 6.13 8.11 0.66
C PHE A 85 6.74 9.49 0.85
N GLU A 86 8.04 9.61 0.60
CA GLU A 86 8.69 10.91 0.52
C GLU A 86 8.18 11.69 -0.68
N LYS A 87 8.00 13.01 -0.52
CA LYS A 87 7.52 13.88 -1.59
C LYS A 87 8.39 13.82 -2.85
N ARG A 88 9.69 13.52 -2.73
CA ARG A 88 10.58 13.35 -3.89
C ARG A 88 10.31 12.07 -4.70
N ALA A 89 9.68 11.08 -4.09
CA ALA A 89 9.29 9.82 -4.71
C ALA A 89 7.82 9.84 -5.20
N ALA A 90 7.14 10.99 -5.07
CA ALA A 90 5.72 11.20 -5.34
C ALA A 90 5.42 11.73 -6.74
#